data_AF-A0A1E3WC61-F1
#
_entry.id   AF-A0A1E3WC61-F1
#
_cell.length_a   1.000
_cell.length_b   1.000
_cell.length_c   1.000
_cell.angle_alpha   90.00
_cell.angle_beta   90.00
_cell.angle_gamma   90.00
#
_symmetry.space_group_name_H-M   'P 1'
#
loop_
_entity.id
_entity.type
_entity.pdbx_description
1 polymer ?
#
loop_
_entity_poly.entity_id
_entity_poly.type
_entity_poly.pdbx_seq_one_letter_code
_entity_poly.pdbx_strand_id
1 'polypeptide(L)'
;MKDKLTVTRTDGIDAAFEALLKGDVDYVIAGFYPGDAEAEKSGIEDKVEALEPALLSAEMFVAFSKKSPCAAMASKFGEDVTKLTTDGSFHKMLTDARAEWDAKYEPKGGAE
;
A
#
# COMPACT_ATOMS: atom_id res chain seq x y z
N MET A 1 20.92 -9.98 18.91
CA MET A 1 20.03 -9.14 18.06
C MET A 1 18.54 -9.42 18.30
N LYS A 2 18.15 -10.59 18.83
CA LYS A 2 16.73 -10.92 19.08
C LYS A 2 16.03 -10.06 20.14
N ASP A 3 16.78 -9.31 20.95
CA ASP A 3 16.23 -8.56 22.10
C ASP A 3 16.26 -7.03 21.92
N LYS A 4 16.31 -6.54 20.68
CA LYS A 4 16.42 -5.09 20.37
C LYS A 4 15.23 -4.51 19.60
N LEU A 5 14.20 -5.30 19.34
CA LEU A 5 13.03 -4.85 18.58
C LEU A 5 11.77 -5.21 19.36
N THR A 6 11.06 -4.18 19.81
CA THR A 6 9.71 -4.32 20.34
C THR A 6 8.73 -4.14 19.20
N VAL A 7 7.90 -5.17 18.94
CA VAL A 7 6.88 -5.13 17.88
C VAL A 7 5.52 -4.97 18.54
N THR A 8 4.84 -3.87 18.20
CA THR A 8 3.48 -3.57 18.62
C THR A 8 2.55 -3.68 17.41
N ARG A 9 1.33 -4.18 17.62
CA ARG A 9 0.28 -4.21 16.59
C ARG A 9 -0.73 -3.11 16.87
N THR A 10 -1.27 -2.51 15.82
CA THR A 10 -2.31 -1.49 15.85
C THR A 10 -3.52 -1.93 15.03
N ASP A 11 -4.66 -1.30 15.27
CA ASP A 11 -5.92 -1.57 14.57
C ASP A 11 -6.02 -0.87 13.21
N GLY A 12 -4.92 -0.82 12.46
CA GLY A 12 -4.83 -0.09 11.20
C GLY A 12 -3.58 0.76 11.09
N ILE A 13 -3.38 1.30 9.89
CA ILE A 13 -2.22 2.13 9.55
C ILE A 13 -2.36 3.57 10.03
N ASP A 14 -3.59 4.06 10.13
CA ASP A 14 -3.96 5.32 10.79
C ASP A 14 -3.48 5.34 12.25
N ALA A 15 -3.84 4.31 13.03
CA ALA A 15 -3.38 4.18 14.42
C ALA A 15 -1.86 3.98 14.52
N ALA A 16 -1.23 3.35 13.53
CA ALA A 16 0.22 3.21 13.47
C ALA A 16 0.92 4.56 13.23
N PHE A 17 0.41 5.37 12.32
CA PHE A 17 0.93 6.71 12.07
C PHE A 17 0.70 7.64 13.26
N GLU A 18 -0.44 7.56 13.94
CA GLU A 18 -0.63 8.31 15.18
C GLU A 18 0.42 7.97 16.24
N ALA A 19 0.71 6.68 16.45
CA ALA A 19 1.73 6.24 17.39
C ALA A 19 3.13 6.75 16.99
N LEU A 20 3.44 6.73 15.69
CA LEU A 20 4.69 7.27 15.15
C LEU A 20 4.82 8.77 15.44
N LEU A 21 3.77 9.55 15.15
CA LEU A 21 3.76 11.00 15.34
C LEU A 21 3.76 11.41 16.82
N LYS A 22 3.24 10.55 17.71
CA LYS A 22 3.32 10.72 19.17
C LYS A 22 4.70 10.35 19.73
N GLY A 23 5.54 9.65 18.94
CA GLY A 23 6.83 9.13 19.38
C GLY A 23 6.73 7.85 20.24
N ASP A 24 5.58 7.18 20.21
CA ASP A 24 5.37 5.91 20.93
C ASP A 24 6.11 4.75 20.25
N VAL A 25 6.41 4.90 18.96
CA VAL A 25 7.19 3.95 18.15
C VAL A 25 8.19 4.69 17.28
N ASP A 26 9.33 4.05 16.99
CA ASP A 26 10.37 4.63 16.14
C ASP A 26 10.10 4.42 14.63
N TYR A 27 9.35 3.38 14.27
CA TYR A 27 9.10 2.99 12.88
C TYR A 27 7.72 2.36 12.70
N VAL A 28 7.15 2.51 11.50
CA VAL A 28 5.95 1.80 11.04
C VAL A 28 6.32 0.89 9.87
N ILE A 29 5.88 -0.36 9.92
CA ILE A 29 6.00 -1.29 8.79
C ILE A 29 4.68 -1.23 8.01
N ALA A 30 4.74 -0.69 6.80
CA ALA A 30 3.61 -0.61 5.88
C ALA A 30 4.04 -1.05 4.48
N GLY A 31 3.07 -1.51 3.67
CA GLY A 31 3.28 -1.60 2.24
C GLY A 31 3.45 -0.20 1.66
N PHE A 32 4.37 -0.02 0.71
CA PHE A 32 4.73 1.31 0.17
C PHE A 32 3.50 2.08 -0.32
N TYR A 33 2.76 1.56 -1.31
CA TYR A 33 1.61 2.26 -1.88
C TYR A 33 0.46 2.51 -0.89
N PRO A 34 0.01 1.53 -0.07
CA PRO A 34 -0.99 1.81 0.95
C PRO A 34 -0.53 2.79 2.04
N GLY A 35 0.76 2.75 2.41
CA GLY A 35 1.33 3.67 3.40
C GLY A 35 1.35 5.11 2.91
N ASP A 36 1.81 5.32 1.69
CA ASP A 36 1.81 6.60 1.02
C ASP A 36 0.38 7.18 0.86
N ALA A 37 -0.56 6.36 0.39
CA ALA A 37 -1.97 6.75 0.23
C ALA A 37 -2.67 7.13 1.55
N GLU A 38 -2.30 6.49 2.66
CA GLU A 38 -2.86 6.79 3.98
C GLU A 38 -2.16 7.98 4.66
N ALA A 39 -0.88 8.20 4.38
CA ALA A 39 -0.15 9.39 4.82
C ALA A 39 -0.74 10.65 4.19
N GLU A 40 -0.96 10.66 2.87
CA GLU A 40 -1.60 11.78 2.16
C GLU A 40 -3.05 12.00 2.61
N LYS A 41 -3.84 10.93 2.73
CA LYS A 41 -5.21 11.01 3.26
C LYS A 41 -5.26 11.63 4.66
N SER A 42 -4.21 11.45 5.46
CA SER A 42 -4.11 11.99 6.82
C SER A 42 -3.44 13.38 6.87
N GLY A 43 -2.92 13.91 5.76
CA GLY A 43 -2.20 15.19 5.70
C GLY A 43 -0.88 15.15 6.49
N ILE A 44 -0.18 14.02 6.46
CA ILE A 44 1.07 13.80 7.21
C ILE A 44 2.24 13.43 6.30
N GLU A 45 2.08 13.51 4.99
CA GLU A 45 3.11 13.20 3.97
C GLU A 45 4.40 13.99 4.19
N ASP A 46 4.33 15.21 4.70
CA ASP A 46 5.50 16.03 5.04
C ASP A 46 6.15 15.67 6.40
N LYS A 47 5.53 14.75 7.16
CA LYS A 47 5.96 14.36 8.52
C LYS A 47 6.47 12.92 8.59
N VAL A 48 6.26 12.13 7.55
CA VAL A 48 6.70 10.74 7.47
C VAL A 48 7.52 10.52 6.20
N GLU A 49 8.53 9.67 6.28
CA GLU A 49 9.38 9.32 5.14
C GLU A 49 9.46 7.81 5.02
N ALA A 50 9.27 7.29 3.80
CA ALA A 50 9.51 5.89 3.50
C ALA A 50 11.02 5.62 3.42
N LEU A 51 11.51 4.67 4.23
CA LEU A 51 12.94 4.36 4.27
C LEU A 51 13.34 3.33 3.20
N GLU A 52 14.50 3.59 2.59
CA GLU A 52 15.16 2.69 1.64
C GLU A 52 16.38 1.99 2.26
N PRO A 53 16.68 0.72 1.91
CA PRO A 53 15.88 -0.12 1.03
C PRO A 53 14.63 -0.67 1.72
N ALA A 54 13.59 -0.96 0.93
CA ALA A 54 12.41 -1.68 1.44
C ALA A 54 12.81 -2.96 2.21
N LEU A 55 12.17 -3.20 3.37
CA LEU A 55 12.39 -4.41 4.18
C LEU A 55 12.13 -5.70 3.40
N LEU A 56 11.16 -5.65 2.49
CA LEU A 56 10.79 -6.74 1.61
C LEU A 56 10.31 -6.15 0.28
N SER A 57 10.92 -6.59 -0.82
CA SER A 57 10.36 -6.44 -2.15
C SER A 57 9.82 -7.80 -2.59
N ALA A 58 8.50 -7.88 -2.81
CA ALA A 58 7.82 -9.10 -3.19
C ALA A 58 6.97 -8.87 -4.44
N GLU A 59 6.98 -9.85 -5.33
CA GLU A 59 6.10 -9.87 -6.49
C GLU A 59 4.66 -10.17 -6.05
N MET A 60 3.70 -9.46 -6.65
CA MET A 60 2.27 -9.66 -6.41
C MET A 60 1.69 -10.63 -7.44
N PHE A 61 0.95 -11.63 -6.97
CA PHE A 61 0.34 -12.64 -7.83
C PHE A 61 -1.16 -12.70 -7.61
N VAL A 62 -1.92 -12.90 -8.69
CA VAL A 62 -3.34 -13.24 -8.63
C VAL A 62 -3.46 -14.76 -8.67
N ALA A 63 -4.09 -15.32 -7.64
CA ALA A 63 -4.28 -16.76 -7.51
C ALA A 63 -5.74 -17.16 -7.69
N PHE A 64 -5.97 -18.23 -8.46
CA PHE A 64 -7.27 -18.89 -8.56
C PHE A 64 -7.27 -20.13 -7.67
N SER A 65 -8.36 -20.33 -6.90
CA SER A 65 -8.55 -21.58 -6.17
C SER A 65 -8.63 -22.75 -7.13
N LYS A 66 -7.89 -23.83 -6.83
CA LYS A 66 -7.88 -25.07 -7.64
C LYS A 66 -9.26 -25.70 -7.84
N LYS A 67 -10.19 -25.46 -6.91
CA LYS A 67 -11.56 -25.98 -6.96
C LYS A 67 -12.56 -25.03 -7.63
N SER A 68 -12.13 -23.81 -7.97
CA SER A 68 -13.01 -22.83 -8.61
C SER A 68 -13.09 -23.12 -10.11
N PRO A 69 -14.28 -23.00 -10.75
CA PRO A 69 -14.37 -23.01 -12.20
C PRO A 69 -13.53 -21.89 -12.84
N CYS A 70 -13.25 -20.79 -12.12
CA CYS A 70 -12.38 -19.71 -12.59
C CYS A 70 -10.92 -20.15 -12.81
N ALA A 71 -10.48 -21.30 -12.28
CA ALA A 71 -9.14 -21.82 -12.55
C ALA A 71 -8.91 -22.07 -14.05
N ALA A 72 -9.96 -22.36 -14.82
CA ALA A 72 -9.89 -22.47 -16.28
C ALA A 72 -9.54 -21.15 -16.99
N MET A 73 -9.70 -20.00 -16.31
CA MET A 73 -9.39 -18.68 -16.85
C MET A 73 -7.94 -18.26 -16.59
N ALA A 74 -7.19 -18.99 -15.76
CA ALA A 74 -5.88 -18.56 -15.27
C ALA A 74 -4.89 -18.24 -16.39
N SER A 75 -4.83 -19.05 -17.46
CA SER A 75 -3.93 -18.82 -18.59
C SER A 75 -4.25 -17.51 -19.32
N LYS A 76 -5.52 -17.33 -19.72
CA LYS A 76 -5.96 -16.12 -20.41
C LYS A 76 -5.81 -14.87 -19.54
N PHE A 77 -6.12 -14.99 -18.25
CA PHE A 77 -5.91 -13.90 -17.29
C PHE A 77 -4.43 -13.50 -17.22
N GLY A 78 -3.51 -14.46 -17.18
CA GLY A 78 -2.07 -14.19 -17.21
C GLY A 78 -1.60 -13.49 -18.50
N GLU A 79 -2.14 -13.88 -19.65
CA GLU A 79 -1.87 -13.21 -20.94
C GLU A 79 -2.33 -11.75 -20.93
N ASP A 80 -3.55 -11.50 -20.44
CA ASP A 80 -4.13 -10.14 -20.36
C ASP A 80 -3.34 -9.27 -19.36
N VAL A 81 -2.95 -9.82 -18.20
CA VAL A 81 -2.06 -9.12 -17.25
C VAL A 81 -0.73 -8.78 -17.90
N THR A 82 -0.11 -9.71 -18.62
CA THR A 82 1.17 -9.49 -19.32
C THR A 82 1.06 -8.37 -20.36
N LYS A 83 -0.05 -8.31 -21.09
CA LYS A 83 -0.30 -7.24 -22.05
C LYS A 83 -0.38 -5.89 -21.34
N LEU A 84 -1.18 -5.80 -20.26
CA LEU A 84 -1.37 -4.56 -19.51
C LEU A 84 -0.07 -4.05 -18.86
N THR A 85 0.81 -4.95 -18.40
CA THR A 85 2.07 -4.56 -17.76
C THR A 85 3.18 -4.19 -18.74
N THR A 86 3.05 -4.51 -20.03
CA THR A 86 4.09 -4.26 -21.04
C THR A 86 3.79 -3.08 -21.97
N ASP A 87 2.55 -2.63 -22.08
CA ASP A 87 2.15 -1.51 -22.95
C ASP A 87 1.94 -0.17 -22.20
N GLY A 88 2.22 -0.15 -20.89
CA GLY A 88 2.05 1.03 -20.03
C GLY A 88 0.63 1.22 -19.48
N SER A 89 -0.35 0.40 -19.89
CA SER A 89 -1.74 0.50 -19.40
C SER A 89 -1.83 0.27 -17.90
N PHE A 90 -1.00 -0.59 -17.33
CA PHE A 90 -0.96 -0.81 -15.88
C PHE A 90 -0.59 0.45 -15.10
N HIS A 91 0.37 1.23 -15.58
CA HIS A 91 0.75 2.49 -14.93
C HIS A 91 -0.43 3.47 -14.94
N LYS A 92 -1.12 3.59 -16.07
CA LYS A 92 -2.33 4.40 -16.17
C LYS A 92 -3.42 3.94 -15.18
N MET A 93 -3.68 2.64 -15.11
CA MET A 93 -4.64 2.08 -14.14
C MET A 93 -4.28 2.43 -12.69
N LEU A 94 -2.99 2.39 -12.35
CA LEU A 94 -2.52 2.76 -11.01
C LEU A 94 -2.72 4.26 -10.72
N THR A 95 -2.39 5.13 -11.68
CA THR A 95 -2.62 6.58 -11.57
C THR A 95 -4.10 6.91 -11.42
N ASP A 96 -4.96 6.29 -12.24
CA ASP A 96 -6.41 6.50 -12.21
C ASP A 96 -6.97 6.05 -10.84
N ALA A 97 -6.56 4.88 -10.35
CA ALA A 97 -6.96 4.38 -9.04
C ALA A 97 -6.51 5.28 -7.89
N ARG A 98 -5.32 5.90 -7.99
CA ARG A 98 -4.85 6.88 -6.99
C ARG A 98 -5.68 8.15 -7.03
N ALA A 99 -5.96 8.70 -8.22
CA ALA A 99 -6.82 9.87 -8.34
C ALA A 99 -8.24 9.62 -7.77
N GLU A 100 -8.79 8.42 -7.98
CA GLU A 100 -10.07 8.02 -7.37
C GLU A 100 -9.98 7.92 -5.84
N TRP A 101 -8.88 7.41 -5.31
CA TRP A 101 -8.61 7.37 -3.87
C TRP A 101 -8.57 8.79 -3.29
N ASP A 102 -7.78 9.67 -3.89
CA ASP A 102 -7.60 11.05 -3.41
C ASP A 102 -8.92 11.81 -3.48
N ALA A 103 -9.69 11.68 -4.57
CA ALA A 103 -11.00 12.31 -4.70
C ALA A 103 -12.02 11.81 -3.65
N LYS A 104 -11.90 10.54 -3.23
CA LYS A 104 -12.79 9.96 -2.21
C LYS A 104 -12.41 10.41 -0.80
N TYR A 105 -11.12 10.67 -0.57
CA TYR A 105 -10.58 10.95 0.76
C TYR A 105 -9.89 12.32 0.84
N GLU A 106 -10.27 13.27 -0.03
CA GLU A 106 -9.74 14.65 -0.02
C GLU A 106 -9.61 15.13 1.43
N PRO A 107 -8.41 15.56 1.85
CA PRO A 107 -8.18 15.93 3.23
C PRO A 107 -9.17 17.05 3.56
N LYS A 108 -10.09 16.77 4.50
CA LYS A 108 -10.91 17.83 5.08
C LYS A 108 -9.92 18.80 5.71
N GLY A 109 -9.78 19.98 5.09
CA GLY A 109 -8.73 20.95 5.35
C GLY A 109 -8.29 20.99 6.81
N GLY A 110 -6.97 20.92 7.00
CA GLY A 110 -6.36 21.11 8.30
C GLY A 110 -6.96 22.34 8.98
N ALA A 111 -7.44 22.15 10.21
CA ALA A 111 -7.74 23.27 11.08
C ALA A 111 -6.44 24.06 11.26
N GLU A 112 -6.45 25.30 10.76
CA GLU A 112 -5.56 26.38 11.20
C GLU A 112 -5.58 26.54 12.73
#